data_AF-A0A6B2E6S8-F1
#
_entry.id   AF-A0A6B2E6S8-F1
#
_cell.length_a   1.000
_cell.length_b   1.000
_cell.length_c   1.000
_cell.angle_alpha   90.00
_cell.angle_beta   90.00
_cell.angle_gamma   90.00
#
_symmetry.space_group_name_H-M   'P 1'
#
loop_
_entity.id
_entity.type
_entity.pdbx_description
1 polymer ?
#
loop_
_entity_poly.entity_id
_entity_poly.type
_entity_poly.pdbx_seq_one_letter_code
_entity_poly.pdbx_strand_id
1 'polypeptide(L)'
;MWLFFLVIICAILLRHLWCKRELYRLSWQMPGPFVIPLLGNYETSLGVSNEGLLKIVQYLTLNFKTPVRWWIGTTMYVIVKRPEDLQTVLNSPNCLSRAEVYEFLRAFG
;
A
#
# COMPACT_ATOMS: atom_id res chain seq x y z
N MET A 1 2.97 29.86 -18.63
CA MET A 1 2.38 29.52 -17.30
C MET A 1 2.19 28.01 -17.12
N TRP A 2 1.45 27.30 -17.98
CA TRP A 2 1.23 25.84 -17.84
C TRP A 2 2.50 24.98 -17.83
N LEU A 3 3.49 25.30 -18.66
CA LEU A 3 4.78 24.60 -18.68
C LEU A 3 5.53 24.64 -17.35
N PHE A 4 5.47 25.78 -16.65
CA PHE A 4 6.11 25.92 -15.35
C PHE A 4 5.45 25.03 -14.30
N PHE A 5 4.11 24.98 -14.27
CA PHE A 5 3.38 24.07 -13.39
C PHE A 5 3.66 22.61 -13.71
N LEU A 6 3.72 22.23 -14.99
CA LEU A 6 4.06 20.87 -15.40
C LEU A 6 5.47 20.48 -14.93
N VAL A 7 6.46 21.36 -15.07
CA VAL A 7 7.83 21.11 -14.61
C VAL A 7 7.87 20.93 -13.09
N ILE A 8 7.15 21.77 -12.32
CA ILE A 8 7.07 21.63 -10.86
C ILE A 8 6.43 20.29 -10.48
N ILE A 9 5.31 19.93 -11.10
CA ILE A 9 4.63 18.65 -10.84
C ILE A 9 5.58 17.49 -11.12
N CYS A 10 6.23 17.47 -12.29
CA CYS A 10 7.21 16.45 -12.64
C CYS A 10 8.36 16.36 -11.62
N ALA A 11 8.90 17.50 -11.16
CA ALA A 11 9.96 17.52 -10.16
C ALA A 11 9.51 16.92 -8.81
N ILE A 12 8.28 17.23 -8.36
CA ILE A 12 7.70 16.67 -7.14
C ILE A 12 7.51 15.16 -7.28
N LEU A 13 6.98 14.69 -8.41
CA LEU A 13 6.76 13.27 -8.67
C LEU A 13 8.08 12.50 -8.72
N LEU A 14 9.09 13.02 -9.42
CA LEU A 14 10.42 12.41 -9.49
C LEU A 14 11.07 12.35 -8.11
N ARG A 15 10.99 13.43 -7.33
CA ARG A 15 11.50 13.46 -5.95
C ARG A 15 10.81 12.41 -5.10
N HIS A 16 9.49 12.29 -5.19
CA HIS A 16 8.71 11.30 -4.44
C HIS A 16 9.14 9.87 -4.79
N LEU A 17 9.18 9.55 -6.09
CA LEU A 17 9.61 8.23 -6.57
C LEU A 17 11.05 7.90 -6.16
N TRP A 18 11.95 8.89 -6.19
CA TRP A 18 13.33 8.71 -5.77
C TRP A 18 13.45 8.42 -4.26
N CYS A 19 12.77 9.21 -3.42
CA CYS A 19 12.76 9.01 -1.97
C CYS A 19 12.15 7.66 -1.56
N LYS A 20 11.18 7.15 -2.31
CA LYS A 20 10.48 5.87 -2.04
C LYS A 20 11.00 4.70 -2.89
N ARG A 21 12.10 4.88 -3.62
CA ARG A 21 12.67 3.86 -4.53
C ARG A 21 12.86 2.51 -3.86
N GLU A 22 13.45 2.48 -2.67
CA GLU A 22 13.73 1.21 -1.99
C GLU A 22 12.45 0.52 -1.52
N LEU A 23 11.45 1.28 -1.07
CA LEU A 23 10.13 0.74 -0.73
C LEU A 23 9.48 0.08 -1.95
N TYR A 24 9.49 0.76 -3.11
CA TYR A 24 8.96 0.17 -4.35
C TYR A 24 9.72 -1.08 -4.76
N ARG A 25 11.06 -1.06 -4.71
CA ARG A 25 11.92 -2.19 -5.03
C ARG A 25 11.64 -3.41 -4.14
N LEU A 26 11.52 -3.22 -2.83
CA LEU A 26 11.19 -4.29 -1.89
C LEU A 26 9.75 -4.78 -2.10
N SER A 27 8.81 -3.87 -2.35
CA SER A 27 7.42 -4.24 -2.59
C SER A 27 7.29 -5.15 -3.81
N TRP A 28 8.04 -4.91 -4.89
CA TRP A 28 7.96 -5.72 -6.12
C TRP A 28 8.48 -7.15 -5.95
N GLN A 29 9.16 -7.46 -4.85
CA GLN A 29 9.55 -8.84 -4.51
C GLN A 29 8.37 -9.63 -3.92
N MET A 30 7.30 -8.95 -3.52
CA MET A 30 6.09 -9.57 -2.97
C MET A 30 5.03 -9.74 -4.06
N PRO A 31 4.29 -10.86 -4.07
CA PRO A 31 3.12 -11.02 -4.92
C PRO A 31 2.03 -9.99 -4.56
N GLY A 32 1.21 -9.65 -5.55
CA GLY A 32 0.07 -8.75 -5.37
C GLY A 32 -0.39 -8.15 -6.69
N PRO A 33 -1.51 -7.41 -6.67
CA PRO A 33 -2.08 -6.80 -7.86
C PRO A 33 -1.10 -5.80 -8.49
N PHE A 34 -1.28 -5.58 -9.81
CA PHE A 34 -0.49 -4.60 -10.55
C PHE A 34 -0.65 -3.21 -9.92
N VAL A 35 0.48 -2.53 -9.71
CA VAL A 35 0.52 -1.22 -9.05
C VAL A 35 1.04 -0.17 -10.01
N ILE A 36 0.36 0.97 -10.06
CA ILE A 36 0.90 2.17 -10.67
C ILE A 36 1.50 3.00 -9.54
N PRO A 37 2.81 3.35 -9.59
CA PRO A 37 3.42 4.23 -8.59
C PRO A 37 2.58 5.51 -8.41
N LEU A 38 2.54 6.02 -7.17
CA LEU A 38 1.72 7.17 -6.72
C LEU A 38 0.20 6.94 -6.65
N LEU A 39 -0.38 6.22 -7.60
CA LEU A 39 -1.83 5.92 -7.61
C LEU A 39 -2.18 4.70 -6.74
N GLY A 40 -1.26 3.75 -6.62
CA GLY A 40 -1.49 2.50 -5.93
C GLY A 40 -2.32 1.51 -6.76
N ASN A 41 -3.08 0.64 -6.09
CA ASN A 41 -3.95 -0.34 -6.72
C ASN A 41 -5.36 0.25 -6.95
N TYR A 42 -5.45 1.21 -7.88
CA TYR A 42 -6.65 2.03 -8.11
C TYR A 42 -7.96 1.23 -8.24
N GLU A 43 -7.95 0.10 -8.94
CA GLU A 43 -9.13 -0.76 -9.15
C GLU A 43 -9.69 -1.30 -7.84
N THR A 44 -8.81 -1.56 -6.87
CA THR A 44 -9.19 -2.09 -5.56
C THR A 44 -9.28 -1.01 -4.50
N SER A 45 -8.92 0.25 -4.78
CA SER A 45 -8.83 1.31 -3.77
C SER A 45 -9.84 2.44 -3.95
N LEU A 46 -10.51 2.56 -5.10
CA LEU A 46 -11.53 3.59 -5.33
C LEU A 46 -12.88 3.20 -4.69
N GLY A 47 -13.43 4.10 -3.85
CA GLY A 47 -14.79 3.97 -3.31
C GLY A 47 -14.98 2.84 -2.29
N VAL A 48 -13.91 2.42 -1.62
CA VAL A 48 -13.94 1.31 -0.66
C VAL A 48 -14.66 1.72 0.62
N SER A 49 -15.87 1.22 0.84
CA SER A 49 -16.49 1.24 2.17
C SER A 49 -15.78 0.25 3.10
N ASN A 50 -16.02 0.33 4.42
CA ASN A 50 -15.51 -0.65 5.38
C ASN A 50 -15.81 -2.11 4.97
N GLU A 51 -16.98 -2.37 4.40
CA GLU A 51 -17.33 -3.70 3.85
C GLU A 51 -16.54 -4.06 2.58
N GLY A 52 -16.26 -3.08 1.73
CA GLY A 52 -15.41 -3.24 0.55
C GLY A 52 -13.99 -3.67 0.92
N LEU A 53 -13.45 -3.16 2.03
CA LEU A 53 -12.11 -3.50 2.48
C LEU A 53 -11.97 -4.98 2.83
N LEU A 54 -12.96 -5.54 3.54
CA LEU A 54 -12.96 -6.98 3.86
C LEU A 54 -12.98 -7.83 2.60
N LYS A 55 -13.77 -7.43 1.58
CA LYS A 55 -13.80 -8.11 0.28
C LYS A 55 -12.44 -8.03 -0.44
N ILE A 56 -11.75 -6.90 -0.35
CA ILE A 56 -10.40 -6.73 -0.91
C ILE A 56 -9.39 -7.62 -0.19
N VAL A 57 -9.39 -7.64 1.14
CA VAL A 57 -8.52 -8.51 1.94
C VAL A 57 -8.79 -9.97 1.59
N GLN A 58 -10.05 -10.36 1.45
CA GLN A 58 -10.45 -11.70 1.04
C GLN A 58 -9.94 -12.01 -0.38
N TYR A 59 -10.16 -11.12 -1.34
CA TYR A 59 -9.63 -11.23 -2.71
C TYR A 59 -8.11 -11.42 -2.71
N LEU A 60 -7.38 -10.58 -1.97
CA LEU A 60 -5.92 -10.63 -1.91
C LEU A 60 -5.42 -11.93 -1.29
N THR A 61 -6.09 -12.41 -0.24
CA THR A 61 -5.73 -13.64 0.49
C THR A 61 -6.03 -14.92 -0.31
N LEU A 62 -7.03 -14.88 -1.19
CA LEU A 62 -7.42 -16.01 -2.06
C LEU A 62 -6.57 -16.08 -3.33
N ASN A 63 -6.18 -14.94 -3.90
CA ASN A 63 -5.54 -14.89 -5.21
C ASN A 63 -4.01 -14.77 -5.17
N PHE A 64 -3.42 -14.39 -4.03
CA PHE A 64 -1.97 -14.20 -3.92
C PHE A 64 -1.39 -15.00 -2.75
N LYS A 65 -0.14 -15.49 -2.94
CA LYS A 65 0.63 -16.13 -1.87
C LYS A 65 1.09 -15.09 -0.86
N THR A 66 1.15 -15.44 0.42
CA THR A 66 1.64 -14.51 1.47
C THR A 66 3.18 -14.45 1.49
N PRO A 67 3.80 -13.30 1.84
CA PRO A 67 3.20 -11.99 2.11
C PRO A 67 2.71 -11.29 0.84
N VAL A 68 1.53 -10.67 0.90
CA VAL A 68 0.91 -9.97 -0.25
C VAL A 68 1.12 -8.47 -0.09
N ARG A 69 1.58 -7.79 -1.16
CA ARG A 69 1.60 -6.33 -1.21
C ARG A 69 0.26 -5.77 -1.67
N TRP A 70 -0.13 -4.65 -1.08
CA TRP A 70 -1.28 -3.87 -1.52
C TRP A 70 -1.01 -2.38 -1.31
N TRP A 71 -1.41 -1.54 -2.25
CA TRP A 71 -1.11 -0.11 -2.24
C TRP A 71 -2.40 0.71 -2.33
N ILE A 72 -2.46 1.76 -1.51
CA ILE A 72 -3.51 2.76 -1.56
C ILE A 72 -2.83 4.12 -1.70
N GLY A 73 -2.95 4.73 -2.88
CA GLY A 73 -2.16 5.90 -3.23
C GLY A 73 -0.66 5.63 -3.09
N THR A 74 -0.01 6.36 -2.18
CA THR A 74 1.44 6.26 -1.91
C THR A 74 1.77 5.39 -0.68
N THR A 75 0.77 4.84 0.00
CA THR A 75 0.94 4.00 1.18
C THR A 75 0.88 2.52 0.80
N MET A 76 1.84 1.75 1.30
CA MET A 76 1.96 0.31 1.06
C MET A 76 1.56 -0.47 2.32
N TYR A 77 0.74 -1.48 2.12
CA TYR A 77 0.29 -2.42 3.12
C TYR A 77 0.78 -3.82 2.77
N VAL A 78 1.14 -4.59 3.80
CA VAL A 78 1.53 -6.00 3.68
C VAL A 78 0.50 -6.85 4.37
N ILE A 79 -0.08 -7.79 3.64
CA ILE A 79 -1.06 -8.75 4.17
C ILE A 79 -0.33 -10.07 4.43
N VAL A 80 -0.37 -10.48 5.70
CA VAL A 80 0.27 -11.70 6.20
C VAL A 80 -0.81 -12.70 6.60
N LYS A 81 -0.71 -13.93 6.09
CA LYS A 81 -1.69 -15.01 6.33
C LYS A 81 -1.18 -16.10 7.27
N ARG A 82 0.13 -16.37 7.28
CA ARG A 82 0.70 -17.45 8.09
C ARG A 82 0.78 -17.02 9.57
N PRO A 83 0.32 -17.85 10.51
CA PRO A 83 0.39 -17.53 11.95
C PRO A 83 1.81 -17.24 12.44
N GLU A 84 2.80 -18.03 12.02
CA GLU A 84 4.22 -17.81 12.38
C GLU A 84 4.78 -16.47 11.88
N ASP A 85 4.45 -16.06 10.65
CA ASP A 85 4.85 -14.75 10.12
C ASP A 85 4.15 -13.61 10.88
N LEU A 86 2.86 -13.80 11.18
CA LEU A 86 2.07 -12.83 11.94
C LEU A 86 2.65 -12.63 13.34
N GLN A 87 3.01 -13.71 14.03
CA GLN A 87 3.66 -13.67 15.34
C GLN A 87 5.00 -12.93 15.26
N THR A 88 5.78 -13.15 14.20
CA THR A 88 7.05 -12.45 13.98
C THR A 88 6.84 -10.94 13.83
N VAL A 89 5.86 -10.53 13.02
CA VAL A 89 5.52 -9.11 12.81
C VAL A 89 4.98 -8.47 14.08
N LEU A 90 4.06 -9.13 14.79
CA LEU A 90 3.45 -8.61 16.01
C LEU A 90 4.43 -8.51 17.19
N ASN A 91 5.48 -9.32 17.21
CA ASN A 91 6.53 -9.24 18.24
C ASN A 91 7.68 -8.28 17.87
N SER A 92 7.68 -7.71 16.66
CA SER A 92 8.72 -6.81 16.21
C SER A 92 8.47 -5.38 16.74
N PRO A 93 9.41 -4.78 17.49
CA PRO A 93 9.25 -3.40 17.98
C PRO A 93 9.14 -2.37 16.84
N ASN A 94 9.66 -2.71 15.66
CA ASN A 94 9.60 -1.85 14.47
C ASN A 94 8.25 -1.91 13.74
N CYS A 95 7.40 -2.89 14.05
CA CYS A 95 6.11 -3.10 13.40
C CYS A 95 4.91 -2.74 14.30
N LEU A 96 5.16 -2.41 15.56
CA LEU A 96 4.15 -2.09 16.58
C LEU A 96 3.81 -0.60 16.68
N SER A 97 4.42 0.26 15.86
CA SER A 97 4.08 1.70 15.83
C SER A 97 2.60 1.87 15.49
N ARG A 98 1.91 2.78 16.20
CA ARG A 98 0.48 3.10 16.06
C ARG A 98 0.07 3.08 14.59
N ALA A 99 -0.66 2.03 14.20
CA ALA A 99 -0.86 1.73 12.79
C ALA A 99 -1.65 2.86 12.13
N GLU A 100 -1.02 3.55 11.16
CA GLU A 100 -1.68 4.52 10.28
C GLU A 100 -2.96 3.95 9.64
N VAL A 101 -3.04 2.62 9.54
CA VAL A 101 -4.25 1.85 9.22
C VAL A 101 -5.47 2.31 10.01
N TYR A 102 -5.38 2.56 11.32
CA TYR A 102 -6.58 2.94 12.10
C TYR A 102 -7.12 4.32 11.72
N GLU A 103 -6.24 5.28 11.45
CA GLU A 103 -6.64 6.60 10.95
C GLU A 103 -7.15 6.52 9.51
N PHE A 104 -6.52 5.67 8.69
CA PHE A 104 -7.00 5.37 7.34
C PHE A 104 -8.43 4.78 7.38
N LEU A 105 -8.68 3.74 8.17
CA LEU A 105 -10.00 3.11 8.31
C LEU A 105 -11.07 4.08 8.80
N ARG A 106 -10.71 4.99 9.72
CA ARG A 106 -11.63 6.01 10.21
C ARG A 106 -12.07 6.98 9.11
N ALA A 107 -11.24 7.21 8.09
CA ALA A 107 -11.58 8.08 6.96
C ALA A 107 -12.59 7.45 5.96
N PHE A 108 -12.90 6.15 6.07
CA PHE A 108 -13.89 5.46 5.23
C PHE A 108 -15.18 5.08 5.99
N GLY A 109 -15.30 5.48 7.27
CA GLY A 109 -16.52 5.38 8.07
C GLY A 109 -17.22 6.73 8.18
#